data_AF-A0A7C1R1U0-F1
#
_entry.id   AF-A0A7C1R1U0-F1
#
_cell.length_a   1.000
_cell.length_b   1.000
_cell.length_c   1.000
_cell.angle_alpha   90.00
_cell.angle_beta   90.00
_cell.angle_gamma   90.00
#
_symmetry.space_group_name_H-M   'P 1'
#
loop_
_entity.id
_entity.type
_entity.pdbx_description
1 polymer ?
#
loop_
_entity_poly.entity_id
_entity_poly.type
_entity_poly.pdbx_seq_one_letter_code
_entity_poly.pdbx_strand_id
1 'polypeptide(L)'
;ETFTTILGAELHSGTMQNGELWHILAVGLPADFEPADAPGFVPVAGQETGPELARRAVDAGAFVAIAHPQWSGMTLEDARSLTAAHAVEIYNHGCAMGCDRADGFQYADLMLSEGRDLTMIATDDAHFSEPDHFGGWVMVRSETLDPEALLSALKAGNFYSSQGPEMHVVEIIDDTVIVESSSVVSVIIQGHGSASQASHGTSMTRTEIPLTRCKPSSWLRVTLIDAAGKRAWTNPIRHT
;
A
#
# COMPACT_ATOMS: atom_id res chain seq x y z
N GLU A 1 -17.42 20.82 -9.49
CA GLU A 1 -16.35 19.90 -9.09
C GLU A 1 -16.18 18.85 -10.18
N THR A 2 -14.94 18.50 -10.52
CA THR A 2 -14.62 17.46 -11.51
C THR A 2 -14.02 16.28 -10.77
N PHE A 3 -14.61 15.09 -10.92
CA PHE A 3 -14.10 13.83 -10.39
C PHE A 3 -13.38 13.08 -11.51
N THR A 4 -12.13 12.70 -11.28
CA THR A 4 -11.34 11.92 -12.24
C THR A 4 -11.38 10.45 -11.87
N THR A 5 -11.66 9.61 -12.86
CA THR A 5 -11.54 8.16 -12.72
C THR A 5 -10.30 7.63 -13.43
N ILE A 6 -9.69 6.60 -12.85
CA ILE A 6 -8.68 5.76 -13.50
C ILE A 6 -9.30 4.36 -13.59
N LEU A 7 -9.33 3.78 -14.80
CA LEU A 7 -9.89 2.43 -14.97
C LEU A 7 -9.05 1.43 -14.18
N GLY A 8 -9.69 0.57 -13.42
CA GLY A 8 -9.02 -0.48 -12.65
C GLY A 8 -9.93 -1.67 -12.45
N ALA A 9 -9.33 -2.75 -11.95
CA ALA A 9 -10.03 -3.98 -11.60
C ALA A 9 -9.29 -4.66 -10.44
N GLU A 10 -10.05 -5.37 -9.61
CA GLU A 10 -9.50 -6.46 -8.83
C GLU A 10 -9.49 -7.71 -9.72
N LEU A 11 -8.28 -8.11 -10.10
CA LEU A 11 -8.02 -9.23 -10.97
C LEU A 11 -7.95 -10.52 -10.17
N HIS A 12 -8.61 -11.55 -10.69
CA HIS A 12 -8.69 -12.86 -10.06
C HIS A 12 -8.13 -13.93 -11.00
N SER A 13 -7.36 -14.88 -10.46
CA SER A 13 -6.88 -16.02 -11.26
C SER A 13 -6.35 -17.14 -10.38
N GLY A 14 -6.24 -18.34 -10.95
CA GLY A 14 -5.50 -19.48 -10.42
C GLY A 14 -5.74 -19.82 -8.94
N THR A 15 -4.80 -20.54 -8.35
CA THR A 15 -4.85 -20.92 -6.93
C THR A 15 -3.56 -20.45 -6.26
N MET A 16 -3.68 -19.76 -5.13
CA MET A 16 -2.59 -19.51 -4.19
C MET A 16 -2.20 -20.82 -3.48
N GLN A 17 -1.08 -20.84 -2.75
CA GLN A 17 -0.64 -22.04 -2.04
C GLN A 17 -1.63 -22.52 -0.97
N ASN A 18 -2.46 -21.62 -0.45
CA ASN A 18 -3.46 -21.94 0.56
C ASN A 18 -4.78 -22.51 -0.04
N GLY A 19 -4.90 -22.59 -1.36
CA GLY A 19 -6.11 -23.08 -2.05
C GLY A 19 -7.10 -21.99 -2.47
N GLU A 20 -6.90 -20.74 -2.03
CA GLU A 20 -7.76 -19.61 -2.38
C GLU A 20 -7.39 -19.01 -3.75
N LEU A 21 -8.31 -18.22 -4.31
CA LEU A 21 -8.14 -17.49 -5.55
C LEU A 21 -7.12 -16.35 -5.37
N TRP A 22 -6.37 -15.98 -6.41
CA TRP A 22 -5.56 -14.77 -6.33
C TRP A 22 -6.43 -13.52 -6.32
N HIS A 23 -6.02 -12.53 -5.55
CA HIS A 23 -6.56 -11.17 -5.55
C HIS A 23 -5.44 -10.19 -5.87
N ILE A 24 -5.59 -9.46 -6.98
CA ILE A 24 -4.56 -8.56 -7.50
C ILE A 24 -5.23 -7.24 -7.89
N LEU A 25 -4.88 -6.15 -7.21
CA LEU A 25 -5.37 -4.83 -7.57
C LEU A 25 -4.59 -4.30 -8.77
N ALA A 26 -5.27 -3.92 -9.85
CA ALA A 26 -4.69 -3.28 -11.02
C ALA A 26 -5.42 -1.96 -11.34
N VAL A 27 -4.67 -0.85 -11.34
CA VAL A 27 -5.18 0.51 -11.60
C VAL A 27 -4.47 1.08 -12.82
N GLY A 28 -5.21 1.64 -13.78
CA GLY A 28 -4.69 2.12 -15.06
C GLY A 28 -4.74 1.08 -16.18
N LEU A 29 -5.68 0.13 -16.12
CA LEU A 29 -5.88 -0.85 -17.20
C LEU A 29 -6.48 -0.18 -18.45
N PRO A 30 -6.07 -0.57 -19.66
CA PRO A 30 -6.75 -0.14 -20.87
C PRO A 30 -8.14 -0.77 -20.96
N ALA A 31 -9.08 -0.09 -21.64
CA ALA A 31 -10.47 -0.54 -21.72
C ALA A 31 -10.65 -1.88 -22.49
N ASP A 32 -9.68 -2.25 -23.31
CA ASP A 32 -9.61 -3.49 -24.09
C ASP A 32 -8.70 -4.55 -23.44
N PHE A 33 -8.33 -4.39 -22.17
CA PHE A 33 -7.61 -5.43 -21.43
C PHE A 33 -8.41 -6.73 -21.41
N GLU A 34 -7.82 -7.80 -21.95
CA GLU A 34 -8.47 -9.11 -22.00
C GLU A 34 -8.71 -9.66 -20.58
N PRO A 35 -9.95 -9.98 -20.19
CA PRO A 35 -10.23 -10.54 -18.87
C PRO A 35 -9.49 -11.85 -18.62
N ALA A 36 -9.12 -12.10 -17.37
CA ALA A 36 -8.63 -13.42 -16.97
C ALA A 36 -9.75 -14.47 -17.10
N ASP A 37 -9.39 -15.74 -17.26
CA ASP A 37 -10.34 -16.87 -17.25
C ASP A 37 -10.86 -17.14 -15.83
N ALA A 38 -11.65 -16.21 -15.28
CA ALA A 38 -12.22 -16.28 -13.94
C ALA A 38 -13.76 -16.25 -14.03
N PRO A 39 -14.41 -17.35 -14.45
CA PRO A 39 -15.86 -17.39 -14.67
C PRO A 39 -16.68 -17.28 -13.38
N GLY A 40 -16.03 -17.38 -12.22
CA GLY A 40 -16.62 -17.17 -10.91
C GLY A 40 -15.54 -16.94 -9.86
N PHE A 41 -15.97 -16.80 -8.61
CA PHE A 41 -15.10 -16.53 -7.47
C PHE A 41 -14.50 -17.82 -6.89
N VAL A 42 -14.00 -18.69 -7.78
CA VAL A 42 -13.35 -19.97 -7.45
C VAL A 42 -12.27 -20.28 -8.49
N PRO A 43 -11.16 -20.93 -8.09
CA PRO A 43 -10.17 -21.40 -9.05
C PRO A 43 -10.73 -22.46 -10.00
N VAL A 44 -10.37 -22.38 -11.29
CA VAL A 44 -10.68 -23.37 -12.32
C VAL A 44 -9.42 -23.82 -13.05
N ALA A 45 -9.46 -25.03 -13.62
CA ALA A 45 -8.31 -25.58 -14.33
C ALA A 45 -8.03 -24.79 -15.61
N GLY A 46 -6.75 -24.49 -15.88
CA GLY A 46 -6.32 -23.79 -17.10
C GLY A 46 -6.14 -22.29 -16.96
N GLN A 47 -6.45 -21.71 -15.80
CA GLN A 47 -6.17 -20.31 -15.49
C GLN A 47 -4.68 -20.00 -15.56
N GLU A 48 -4.34 -18.80 -16.05
CA GLU A 48 -3.01 -18.23 -15.85
C GLU A 48 -2.73 -18.05 -14.35
N THR A 49 -1.47 -18.10 -13.95
CA THR A 49 -1.10 -17.90 -12.55
C THR A 49 -1.26 -16.43 -12.14
N GLY A 50 -1.38 -16.16 -10.82
CA GLY A 50 -1.39 -14.79 -10.31
C GLY A 50 -0.19 -13.95 -10.78
N PRO A 51 1.07 -14.47 -10.72
CA PRO A 51 2.24 -13.77 -11.26
C PRO A 51 2.17 -13.46 -12.76
N GLU A 52 1.62 -14.35 -13.58
CA GLU A 52 1.44 -14.12 -15.02
C GLU A 52 0.42 -13.01 -15.27
N LEU A 53 -0.73 -13.04 -14.57
CA LEU A 53 -1.76 -12.01 -14.68
C LEU A 53 -1.27 -10.64 -14.19
N ALA A 54 -0.54 -10.61 -13.06
CA ALA A 54 0.09 -9.39 -12.56
C ALA A 54 1.06 -8.80 -13.60
N ARG A 55 1.89 -9.64 -14.22
CA ARG A 55 2.82 -9.19 -15.28
C ARG A 55 2.05 -8.63 -16.48
N ARG A 56 1.01 -9.33 -16.94
CA ARG A 56 0.16 -8.91 -18.07
C ARG A 56 -0.50 -7.55 -17.80
N ALA A 57 -0.99 -7.31 -16.59
CA ALA A 57 -1.54 -6.03 -16.18
C ALA A 57 -0.49 -4.90 -16.19
N VAL A 58 0.72 -5.16 -15.66
CA VAL A 58 1.82 -4.19 -15.70
C VAL A 58 2.26 -3.87 -17.13
N ASP A 59 2.40 -4.88 -17.98
CA ASP A 59 2.79 -4.73 -19.38
C ASP A 59 1.73 -3.95 -20.18
N ALA A 60 0.46 -4.04 -19.79
CA ALA A 60 -0.64 -3.23 -20.32
C ALA A 60 -0.67 -1.79 -19.76
N GLY A 61 0.23 -1.45 -18.84
CA GLY A 61 0.35 -0.11 -18.28
C GLY A 61 -0.31 0.10 -16.92
N ALA A 62 -0.80 -0.94 -16.24
CA ALA A 62 -1.37 -0.78 -14.90
C ALA A 62 -0.31 -0.59 -13.80
N PHE A 63 -0.67 0.15 -12.76
CA PHE A 63 -0.10 0.05 -11.43
C PHE A 63 -0.74 -1.15 -10.71
N VAL A 64 0.09 -2.06 -10.20
CA VAL A 64 -0.35 -3.34 -9.64
C VAL A 64 0.07 -3.44 -8.18
N ALA A 65 -0.86 -3.85 -7.31
CA ALA A 65 -0.61 -4.07 -5.89
C ALA A 65 -1.02 -5.48 -5.45
N ILE A 66 -0.31 -6.00 -4.45
CA ILE A 66 -0.72 -7.18 -3.69
C ILE A 66 -1.92 -6.78 -2.83
N ALA A 67 -3.09 -7.35 -3.12
CA ALA A 67 -4.34 -7.02 -2.42
C ALA A 67 -4.45 -7.79 -1.10
N HIS A 68 -4.87 -7.08 -0.05
CA HIS A 68 -5.30 -7.54 1.27
C HIS A 68 -4.74 -8.90 1.72
N PRO A 69 -3.40 -9.03 1.84
CA PRO A 69 -2.76 -10.34 1.95
C PRO A 69 -3.09 -11.11 3.24
N GLN A 70 -3.44 -10.41 4.33
CA GLN A 70 -3.90 -11.07 5.56
C GLN A 70 -5.31 -11.66 5.43
N TRP A 71 -6.24 -10.98 4.74
CA TRP A 71 -7.59 -11.51 4.55
C TRP A 71 -7.59 -12.77 3.70
N SER A 72 -6.88 -12.70 2.57
CA SER A 72 -6.77 -13.80 1.61
C SER A 72 -5.91 -14.97 2.14
N GLY A 73 -5.26 -14.82 3.30
CA GLY A 73 -4.40 -15.83 3.90
C GLY A 73 -3.17 -16.16 3.04
N MET A 74 -2.73 -15.19 2.22
CA MET A 74 -1.64 -15.34 1.25
C MET A 74 -0.36 -15.82 1.93
N THR A 75 0.39 -16.75 1.35
CA THR A 75 1.70 -17.10 1.94
C THR A 75 2.75 -16.05 1.57
N LEU A 76 3.85 -15.99 2.32
CA LEU A 76 4.96 -15.11 1.93
C LEU A 76 5.62 -15.57 0.61
N GLU A 77 5.58 -16.86 0.29
CA GLU A 77 6.06 -17.38 -1.00
C GLU A 77 5.18 -16.92 -2.16
N ASP A 78 3.85 -16.93 -1.98
CA ASP A 78 2.91 -16.34 -2.93
C ASP A 78 3.22 -14.85 -3.14
N ALA A 79 3.32 -14.05 -2.07
CA ALA A 79 3.63 -12.63 -2.19
C ALA A 79 4.96 -12.37 -2.92
N ARG A 80 6.00 -13.18 -2.65
CA ARG A 80 7.30 -13.09 -3.34
C ARG A 80 7.19 -13.39 -4.84
N SER A 81 6.30 -14.28 -5.24
CA SER A 81 6.09 -14.66 -6.64
C SER A 81 5.52 -13.52 -7.49
N LEU A 82 4.80 -12.56 -6.88
CA LEU A 82 4.30 -11.33 -7.51
C LEU A 82 5.44 -10.31 -7.76
N THR A 83 6.38 -10.68 -8.63
CA THR A 83 7.55 -9.85 -8.97
C THR A 83 7.20 -8.57 -9.73
N ALA A 84 6.03 -8.53 -10.37
CA ALA A 84 5.54 -7.36 -11.10
C ALA A 84 4.84 -6.32 -10.19
N ALA A 85 4.50 -6.67 -8.94
CA ALA A 85 3.80 -5.76 -8.06
C ALA A 85 4.63 -4.52 -7.71
N HIS A 86 3.98 -3.35 -7.76
CA HIS A 86 4.52 -2.05 -7.38
C HIS A 86 4.26 -1.73 -5.90
N ALA A 87 3.23 -2.35 -5.30
CA ALA A 87 2.81 -2.05 -3.93
C ALA A 87 2.24 -3.25 -3.19
N VAL A 88 2.09 -3.07 -1.87
CA VAL A 88 1.32 -3.96 -0.99
C VAL A 88 0.21 -3.14 -0.33
N GLU A 89 -1.01 -3.67 -0.29
CA GLU A 89 -2.06 -3.16 0.60
C GLU A 89 -1.65 -3.40 2.06
N ILE A 90 -1.21 -2.35 2.74
CA ILE A 90 -0.85 -2.41 4.17
C ILE A 90 -2.05 -2.17 5.09
N TYR A 91 -3.14 -1.66 4.52
CA TYR A 91 -4.42 -1.45 5.18
C TYR A 91 -5.54 -1.58 4.16
N ASN A 92 -6.46 -2.52 4.40
CA ASN A 92 -7.70 -2.63 3.66
C ASN A 92 -8.88 -2.43 4.62
N HIS A 93 -9.73 -1.42 4.36
CA HIS A 93 -10.79 -1.02 5.27
C HIS A 93 -11.95 -2.02 5.31
N GLY A 94 -12.41 -2.51 4.16
CA GLY A 94 -13.44 -3.54 4.07
C GLY A 94 -13.04 -4.79 4.84
N CYS A 95 -11.79 -5.22 4.70
CA CYS A 95 -11.24 -6.33 5.50
C CYS A 95 -11.18 -6.01 6.99
N ALA A 96 -10.89 -4.76 7.37
CA ALA A 96 -10.94 -4.35 8.78
C ALA A 96 -12.36 -4.49 9.36
N MET A 97 -13.38 -4.07 8.62
CA MET A 97 -14.76 -4.03 9.09
C MET A 97 -15.45 -5.39 9.02
N GLY A 98 -15.29 -6.11 7.92
CA GLY A 98 -16.00 -7.35 7.68
C GLY A 98 -15.38 -8.58 8.37
N CYS A 99 -14.07 -8.56 8.63
CA CYS A 99 -13.38 -9.78 9.10
C CYS A 99 -12.15 -9.58 10.01
N ASP A 100 -11.83 -8.34 10.41
CA ASP A 100 -10.69 -8.02 11.28
C ASP A 100 -9.32 -8.50 10.73
N ARG A 101 -9.11 -8.38 9.40
CA ARG A 101 -7.89 -8.82 8.70
C ARG A 101 -7.34 -7.77 7.74
N ALA A 102 -7.13 -6.56 8.25
CA ALA A 102 -6.76 -5.40 7.44
C ALA A 102 -5.28 -5.34 7.02
N ASP A 103 -4.39 -6.11 7.65
CA ASP A 103 -2.95 -5.83 7.68
C ASP A 103 -2.18 -6.43 6.48
N GLY A 104 -1.16 -5.72 6.01
CA GLY A 104 -0.19 -6.23 5.04
C GLY A 104 1.27 -5.93 5.38
N PHE A 105 1.56 -5.37 6.56
CA PHE A 105 2.89 -4.92 6.95
C PHE A 105 3.90 -6.06 7.04
N GLN A 106 3.48 -7.25 7.49
CA GLN A 106 4.39 -8.38 7.56
C GLN A 106 4.97 -8.73 6.18
N TYR A 107 4.17 -8.68 5.13
CA TYR A 107 4.61 -8.94 3.76
C TYR A 107 5.48 -7.80 3.24
N ALA A 108 5.05 -6.55 3.43
CA ALA A 108 5.79 -5.37 2.99
C ALA A 108 7.18 -5.29 3.65
N ASP A 109 7.25 -5.39 4.98
CA ASP A 109 8.50 -5.21 5.75
C ASP A 109 9.52 -6.33 5.43
N LEU A 110 9.08 -7.58 5.28
CA LEU A 110 9.95 -8.70 4.90
C LEU A 110 10.47 -8.53 3.47
N MET A 111 9.60 -8.22 2.51
CA MET A 111 10.02 -8.04 1.12
C MET A 111 10.92 -6.81 0.91
N LEU A 112 10.66 -5.70 1.61
CA LEU A 112 11.55 -4.53 1.60
C LEU A 112 12.93 -4.86 2.17
N SER A 113 12.96 -5.68 3.22
CA SER A 113 14.19 -6.19 3.84
C SER A 113 14.94 -7.17 2.94
N GLU A 114 14.24 -7.86 2.05
CA GLU A 114 14.80 -8.70 0.98
C GLU A 114 15.26 -7.87 -0.25
N GLY A 115 15.12 -6.55 -0.20
CA GLY A 115 15.57 -5.64 -1.26
C GLY A 115 14.55 -5.38 -2.37
N ARG A 116 13.30 -5.84 -2.21
CA ARG A 116 12.22 -5.45 -3.13
C ARG A 116 11.97 -3.95 -3.05
N ASP A 117 11.60 -3.36 -4.18
CA ASP A 117 11.14 -1.98 -4.24
C ASP A 117 9.61 -1.97 -4.34
N LEU A 118 8.97 -1.67 -3.21
CA LEU A 118 7.53 -1.74 -3.05
C LEU A 118 7.06 -0.46 -2.36
N THR A 119 5.97 0.09 -2.86
CA THR A 119 5.21 1.15 -2.20
C THR A 119 4.13 0.53 -1.30
N MET A 120 3.46 1.35 -0.50
CA MET A 120 2.49 0.91 0.50
C MET A 120 1.19 1.65 0.30
N ILE A 121 0.11 0.93 -0.02
CA ILE A 121 -1.20 1.53 -0.24
C ILE A 121 -2.18 1.20 0.90
N ALA A 122 -3.11 2.11 1.15
CA ALA A 122 -4.30 1.89 1.96
C ALA A 122 -5.53 2.05 1.07
N THR A 123 -6.51 1.17 1.23
CA THR A 123 -7.70 1.14 0.38
C THR A 123 -8.97 0.91 1.20
N ASP A 124 -10.10 1.30 0.62
CA ASP A 124 -11.40 1.03 1.19
C ASP A 124 -11.88 -0.39 0.89
N ASP A 125 -11.76 -0.82 -0.37
CA ASP A 125 -12.38 -2.05 -0.87
C ASP A 125 -13.91 -2.05 -0.61
N ALA A 126 -14.52 -0.94 -1.04
CA ALA A 126 -15.91 -0.61 -0.71
C ALA A 126 -16.90 -1.46 -1.52
N HIS A 127 -17.71 -2.23 -0.81
CA HIS A 127 -18.85 -2.97 -1.33
C HIS A 127 -20.18 -2.27 -1.01
N PHE A 128 -20.16 -1.26 -0.12
CA PHE A 128 -21.32 -0.48 0.33
C PHE A 128 -22.43 -1.33 0.96
N SER A 129 -22.10 -2.55 1.41
CA SER A 129 -22.98 -3.42 2.19
C SER A 129 -22.81 -3.22 3.70
N GLU A 130 -21.71 -2.62 4.11
CA GLU A 130 -21.31 -2.36 5.50
C GLU A 130 -20.50 -1.04 5.56
N PRO A 131 -19.96 -0.59 6.71
CA PRO A 131 -19.22 0.67 6.79
C PRO A 131 -17.79 0.53 6.23
N ASP A 132 -17.67 0.01 5.02
CA ASP A 132 -16.43 -0.37 4.30
C ASP A 132 -15.87 0.76 3.42
N HIS A 133 -16.23 2.01 3.68
CA HIS A 133 -15.89 3.17 2.85
C HIS A 133 -15.37 4.35 3.68
N PHE A 134 -14.51 5.17 3.09
CA PHE A 134 -13.85 6.33 3.68
C PHE A 134 -12.97 6.02 4.90
N GLY A 135 -12.33 4.84 4.92
CA GLY A 135 -11.43 4.41 5.97
C GLY A 135 -9.96 4.27 5.56
N GLY A 136 -9.65 4.08 4.27
CA GLY A 136 -8.29 3.96 3.75
C GLY A 136 -8.13 4.52 2.34
N TRP A 137 -7.11 5.35 2.12
CA TRP A 137 -6.81 5.91 0.80
C TRP A 137 -5.33 6.27 0.64
N VAL A 138 -4.94 6.61 -0.59
CA VAL A 138 -3.66 7.25 -0.89
C VAL A 138 -3.85 8.73 -1.23
N MET A 139 -2.90 9.55 -0.79
CA MET A 139 -2.83 10.98 -1.06
C MET A 139 -1.76 11.21 -2.13
N VAL A 140 -2.20 11.38 -3.38
CA VAL A 140 -1.31 11.42 -4.56
C VAL A 140 -0.82 12.83 -4.83
N ARG A 141 0.49 12.99 -4.99
CA ARG A 141 1.14 14.24 -5.41
C ARG A 141 1.29 14.25 -6.94
N SER A 142 0.43 15.03 -7.61
CA SER A 142 0.43 15.21 -9.06
C SER A 142 0.25 16.69 -9.42
N GLU A 143 0.77 17.13 -10.57
CA GLU A 143 0.61 18.50 -11.07
C GLU A 143 -0.81 18.77 -11.57
N THR A 144 -1.47 17.74 -12.12
CA THR A 144 -2.85 17.81 -12.61
C THR A 144 -3.68 16.65 -12.08
N LEU A 145 -4.99 16.77 -12.19
CA LEU A 145 -5.96 15.71 -11.88
C LEU A 145 -6.24 14.81 -13.10
N ASP A 146 -5.40 14.82 -14.13
CA ASP A 146 -5.59 13.96 -15.30
C ASP A 146 -5.26 12.49 -14.96
N PRO A 147 -6.01 11.49 -15.49
CA PRO A 147 -5.78 10.08 -15.17
C PRO A 147 -4.33 9.61 -15.39
N GLU A 148 -3.71 10.07 -16.48
CA GLU A 148 -2.34 9.70 -16.85
C GLU A 148 -1.30 10.27 -15.87
N ALA A 149 -1.49 11.52 -15.41
CA ALA A 149 -0.62 12.17 -14.45
C ALA A 149 -0.71 11.49 -13.07
N LEU A 150 -1.93 11.19 -12.64
CA LEU A 150 -2.18 10.45 -11.39
C LEU A 150 -1.59 9.04 -11.42
N LEU A 151 -1.78 8.29 -12.51
CA LEU A 151 -1.22 6.95 -12.68
C LEU A 151 0.32 6.97 -12.68
N SER A 152 0.91 7.97 -13.34
CA SER A 152 2.37 8.16 -13.35
C SER A 152 2.90 8.47 -11.95
N ALA A 153 2.19 9.30 -11.18
CA ALA A 153 2.53 9.61 -9.79
C ALA A 153 2.43 8.36 -8.88
N LEU A 154 1.40 7.52 -9.04
CA LEU A 154 1.26 6.26 -8.32
C LEU A 154 2.46 5.33 -8.60
N LYS A 155 2.81 5.12 -9.87
CA LYS A 155 3.95 4.28 -10.25
C LYS A 155 5.29 4.81 -9.75
N ALA A 156 5.44 6.14 -9.66
CA ALA A 156 6.63 6.78 -9.12
C ALA A 156 6.69 6.76 -7.58
N GLY A 157 5.65 6.28 -6.89
CA GLY A 157 5.58 6.31 -5.43
C GLY A 157 5.37 7.71 -4.85
N ASN A 158 4.88 8.66 -5.65
CA ASN A 158 4.61 10.05 -5.26
C ASN A 158 3.28 10.17 -4.49
N PHE A 159 3.15 9.42 -3.39
CA PHE A 159 1.98 9.43 -2.53
C PHE A 159 2.34 8.97 -1.12
N TYR A 160 1.40 9.17 -0.19
CA TYR A 160 1.40 8.50 1.12
C TYR A 160 0.02 7.88 1.36
N SER A 161 -0.05 6.90 2.27
CA SER A 161 -1.30 6.22 2.63
C SER A 161 -1.89 6.80 3.91
N SER A 162 -3.20 6.87 4.03
CA SER A 162 -3.87 7.48 5.19
C SER A 162 -5.24 6.89 5.51
N GLN A 163 -5.60 7.00 6.78
CA GLN A 163 -6.95 6.82 7.33
C GLN A 163 -7.55 8.13 7.85
N GLY A 164 -6.85 9.25 7.67
CA GLY A 164 -7.21 10.56 8.20
C GLY A 164 -6.03 11.53 8.32
N PRO A 165 -4.94 11.18 9.04
CA PRO A 165 -3.84 12.11 9.27
C PRO A 165 -3.21 12.61 7.96
N GLU A 166 -2.83 13.88 7.96
CA GLU A 166 -2.21 14.54 6.81
C GLU A 166 -0.70 14.64 6.99
N MET A 167 0.06 14.31 5.94
CA MET A 167 1.52 14.48 5.89
C MET A 167 1.84 15.66 4.99
N HIS A 168 2.43 16.72 5.55
CA HIS A 168 2.79 17.93 4.81
C HIS A 168 4.26 17.91 4.39
N VAL A 169 5.15 17.53 5.31
CA VAL A 169 6.60 17.44 5.10
C VAL A 169 7.13 16.18 5.74
N VAL A 170 7.96 15.43 5.01
CA VAL A 170 8.81 14.38 5.56
C VAL A 170 10.16 14.49 4.86
N GLU A 171 11.20 14.83 5.63
CA GLU A 171 12.56 14.98 5.11
C GLU A 171 13.60 14.43 6.09
N ILE A 172 14.77 14.08 5.57
CA ILE A 172 15.91 13.61 6.38
C ILE A 172 17.05 14.63 6.21
N ILE A 173 17.45 15.27 7.30
CA ILE A 173 18.56 16.24 7.36
C ILE A 173 19.53 15.78 8.46
N ASP A 174 20.80 15.58 8.12
CA ASP A 174 21.88 15.24 9.07
C ASP A 174 21.48 14.16 10.09
N ASP A 175 21.02 13.00 9.59
CA ASP A 175 20.51 11.86 10.38
C ASP A 175 19.25 12.12 11.21
N THR A 176 18.51 13.21 10.96
CA THR A 176 17.28 13.56 11.67
C THR A 176 16.11 13.59 10.70
N VAL A 177 15.04 12.86 11.03
CA VAL A 177 13.78 12.94 10.28
C VAL A 177 12.96 14.09 10.82
N ILE A 178 12.59 15.02 9.93
CA ILE A 178 11.70 16.14 10.21
C ILE A 178 10.34 15.81 9.59
N VAL A 179 9.30 15.90 10.42
CA VAL A 179 7.92 15.61 10.02
C VAL A 179 7.03 16.79 10.37
N GLU A 180 6.30 17.31 9.38
CA GLU A 180 5.19 18.24 9.57
C GLU A 180 3.88 17.59 9.12
N SER A 181 2.85 17.68 9.95
CA SER A 181 1.60 16.93 9.76
C SER A 181 0.38 17.64 10.35
N SER A 182 -0.80 17.07 10.14
CA SER A 182 -1.95 17.32 11.02
C SER A 182 -1.61 16.96 12.48
N SER A 183 -2.46 17.37 13.43
CA SER A 183 -2.23 17.07 14.85
C SER A 183 -2.22 15.56 15.11
N VAL A 184 -1.13 15.07 15.71
CA VAL A 184 -0.90 13.65 16.02
C VAL A 184 -0.44 13.46 17.45
N VAL A 185 -0.68 12.26 17.99
CA VAL A 185 -0.19 11.85 19.32
C VAL A 185 1.08 11.01 19.24
N SER A 186 1.40 10.45 18.06
CA SER A 186 2.64 9.70 17.83
C SER A 186 3.20 9.91 16.42
N VAL A 187 4.52 10.03 16.36
CA VAL A 187 5.31 9.94 15.12
C VAL A 187 6.33 8.82 15.33
N ILE A 188 6.32 7.83 14.46
CA ILE A 188 7.13 6.62 14.59
C ILE A 188 7.93 6.42 13.31
N ILE A 189 9.24 6.28 13.44
CA ILE A 189 10.12 5.79 12.37
C ILE A 189 10.29 4.29 12.58
N GLN A 190 10.08 3.51 11.53
CA GLN A 190 10.37 2.09 11.48
C GLN A 190 11.38 1.79 10.37
N GLY A 191 12.19 0.77 10.56
CA GLY A 191 13.08 0.22 9.54
C GLY A 191 13.23 -1.30 9.70
N HIS A 192 14.30 -1.85 9.14
CA HIS A 192 14.59 -3.27 9.10
C HIS A 192 14.59 -3.93 10.49
N GLY A 193 13.91 -5.08 10.59
CA GLY A 193 13.86 -5.88 11.80
C GLY A 193 13.16 -5.15 12.95
N SER A 194 13.88 -4.93 14.06
CA SER A 194 13.36 -4.25 15.25
C SER A 194 13.75 -2.76 15.31
N ALA A 195 14.26 -2.20 14.22
CA ALA A 195 14.66 -0.80 14.16
C ALA A 195 13.43 0.10 14.23
N SER A 196 13.30 0.85 15.31
CA SER A 196 12.26 1.85 15.46
C SER A 196 12.70 2.98 16.39
N GLN A 197 12.11 4.16 16.17
CA GLN A 197 12.15 5.29 17.08
C GLN A 197 10.80 6.00 17.08
N ALA A 198 10.34 6.42 18.26
CA ALA A 198 9.04 7.06 18.41
C ALA A 198 9.16 8.36 19.21
N SER A 199 8.34 9.33 18.82
CA SER A 199 8.02 10.50 19.62
C SER A 199 6.53 10.47 19.95
N HIS A 200 6.20 10.83 21.19
CA HIS A 200 4.83 10.87 21.69
C HIS A 200 4.51 12.24 22.26
N GLY A 201 3.27 12.68 22.08
CA GLY A 201 2.78 13.95 22.57
C GLY A 201 1.25 13.99 22.57
N THR A 202 0.68 15.15 22.88
CA THR A 202 -0.78 15.33 22.96
C THR A 202 -1.38 15.96 21.71
N SER A 203 -0.59 16.73 20.95
CA SER A 203 -1.02 17.43 19.73
C SER A 203 0.20 17.94 18.96
N MET A 204 1.05 17.04 18.49
CA MET A 204 2.24 17.40 17.72
C MET A 204 1.86 17.70 16.27
N THR A 205 2.37 18.80 15.72
CA THR A 205 2.22 19.15 14.29
C THR A 205 3.56 19.28 13.58
N ARG A 206 4.66 19.31 14.35
CA ARG A 206 6.04 19.26 13.88
C ARG A 206 6.86 18.42 14.85
N THR A 207 7.60 17.46 14.33
CA THR A 207 8.41 16.53 15.13
C THR A 207 9.76 16.31 14.46
N GLU A 208 10.82 16.30 15.26
CA GLU A 208 12.17 15.95 14.84
C GLU A 208 12.60 14.68 15.58
N ILE A 209 13.03 13.65 14.85
CA ILE A 209 13.44 12.37 15.44
C ILE A 209 14.79 11.94 14.87
N PRO A 210 15.84 11.78 15.70
CA PRO A 210 17.12 11.30 15.25
C PRO A 210 17.06 9.81 14.90
N LEU A 211 17.62 9.43 13.75
CA LEU A 211 17.53 8.07 13.21
C LEU A 211 18.08 7.01 14.15
N THR A 212 19.19 7.28 14.84
CA THR A 212 19.79 6.42 15.88
C THR A 212 19.77 4.92 15.52
N ARG A 213 18.85 4.11 16.10
CA ARG A 213 18.70 2.68 15.83
C ARG A 213 18.22 2.35 14.41
N CYS A 214 17.58 3.30 13.74
CA CYS A 214 17.09 3.18 12.37
C CYS A 214 18.18 3.52 11.34
N LYS A 215 19.27 4.17 11.72
CA LYS A 215 20.36 4.58 10.82
C LYS A 215 20.95 3.42 9.98
N PRO A 216 21.12 2.19 10.50
CA PRO A 216 21.65 1.09 9.70
C PRO A 216 20.64 0.47 8.73
N SER A 217 19.38 0.90 8.74
CA SER A 217 18.31 0.27 7.96
C SER A 217 18.42 0.61 6.47
N SER A 218 18.16 -0.34 5.58
CA SER A 218 18.13 -0.09 4.12
C SER A 218 16.84 0.61 3.64
N TRP A 219 15.84 0.71 4.51
CA TRP A 219 14.58 1.37 4.26
C TRP A 219 14.02 1.97 5.56
N LEU A 220 13.27 3.05 5.44
CA LEU A 220 12.57 3.68 6.56
C LEU A 220 11.10 3.89 6.19
N ARG A 221 10.21 3.88 7.17
CA ARG A 221 8.84 4.35 7.05
C ARG A 221 8.52 5.27 8.21
N VAL A 222 7.80 6.35 7.94
CA VAL A 222 7.18 7.18 8.98
C VAL A 222 5.72 6.79 9.12
N THR A 223 5.31 6.49 10.34
CA THR A 223 3.91 6.28 10.73
C THR A 223 3.45 7.43 11.63
N LEU A 224 2.33 8.05 11.27
CA LEU A 224 1.59 8.99 12.09
C LEU A 224 0.44 8.28 12.78
N ILE A 225 0.11 8.68 14.01
CA ILE A 225 -1.09 8.22 14.73
C ILE A 225 -1.76 9.43 15.37
N ASP A 226 -3.03 9.69 15.02
CA ASP A 226 -3.83 10.75 15.64
C ASP A 226 -4.49 10.31 16.97
N ALA A 227 -5.16 11.25 17.63
CA ALA A 227 -5.82 10.99 18.92
C ALA A 227 -7.00 10.00 18.81
N ALA A 228 -7.54 9.78 17.61
CA ALA A 228 -8.58 8.78 17.35
C ALA A 228 -7.99 7.41 16.98
N GLY A 229 -6.67 7.28 16.92
CA GLY A 229 -5.97 6.05 16.54
C GLY A 229 -5.88 5.82 15.03
N LYS A 230 -6.32 6.78 14.20
CA LYS A 230 -6.17 6.73 12.74
C LYS A 230 -4.71 6.99 12.37
N ARG A 231 -4.28 6.39 11.27
CA ARG A 231 -2.88 6.36 10.88
C ARG A 231 -2.63 6.91 9.48
N ALA A 232 -1.41 7.39 9.26
CA ALA A 232 -0.89 7.65 7.93
C ALA A 232 0.54 7.12 7.83
N TRP A 233 0.94 6.72 6.63
CA TRP A 233 2.20 6.04 6.36
C TRP A 233 2.85 6.59 5.10
N THR A 234 4.15 6.90 5.19
CA THR A 234 4.94 7.16 3.98
C THR A 234 5.13 5.89 3.18
N ASN A 235 5.41 6.02 1.89
CA ASN A 235 6.14 4.98 1.17
C ASN A 235 7.53 4.76 1.81
N PRO A 236 8.17 3.61 1.54
CA PRO A 236 9.52 3.35 2.04
C PRO A 236 10.53 4.38 1.53
N ILE A 237 11.22 5.03 2.45
CA ILE A 237 12.28 5.99 2.18
C ILE A 237 13.59 5.20 2.17
N ARG A 238 14.29 5.21 1.04
CA ARG A 238 15.66 4.70 0.97
C ARG A 238 16.58 5.77 1.53
N HIS A 239 17.46 5.38 2.45
CA HIS A 239 18.50 6.25 2.97
C HIS A 239 19.84 5.50 2.97
N THR A 240 20.89 6.21 2.59
CA THR A 240 22.27 5.70 2.45
C THR A 240 23.13 6.13 3.61
#